data_AF-A0A7Y2PGP5-F1
#
_entry.id   AF-A0A7Y2PGP5-F1
#
_cell.length_a   1.000
_cell.length_b   1.000
_cell.length_c   1.000
_cell.angle_alpha   90.00
_cell.angle_beta   90.00
_cell.angle_gamma   90.00
#
_symmetry.space_group_name_H-M   'P 1'
#
loop_
_entity.id
_entity.type
_entity.pdbx_description
1 polymer ?
#
loop_
_entity_poly.entity_id
_entity_poly.type
_entity_poly.pdbx_seq_one_letter_code
_entity_poly.pdbx_strand_id
1 'polypeptide(L)' 'STRRLIDFAEPYHSLTINPLGQSGVPFDKHYRDQARPYIEGDYSIPHIDETEIQLNTRSVLRLVPKQL' A
#
# COMPACT_ATOMS: atom_id res chain seq x y z
N SER A 1 -5.23 5.47 11.82
CA SER A 1 -4.29 6.60 11.65
C SER A 1 -3.97 6.91 10.18
N THR A 2 -4.29 6.04 9.22
CA THR A 2 -4.25 6.31 7.76
C THR A 2 -5.20 7.44 7.35
N ARG A 3 -4.83 8.24 6.34
CA ARG A 3 -5.74 9.18 5.65
C ARG A 3 -6.27 8.55 4.37
N ARG A 4 -7.54 8.81 4.04
CA ARG A 4 -8.18 8.35 2.80
C ARG A 4 -8.96 9.48 2.16
N LEU A 5 -8.83 9.64 0.86
CA LEU A 5 -9.69 10.48 0.04
C LEU A 5 -10.47 9.56 -0.89
N ILE A 6 -11.80 9.61 -0.81
CA ILE A 6 -12.68 8.72 -1.57
C ILE A 6 -13.64 9.61 -2.35
N ASP A 7 -13.58 9.50 -3.68
CA ASP A 7 -14.67 9.92 -4.55
C ASP A 7 -15.72 8.81 -4.56
N PHE A 8 -16.94 9.09 -4.12
CA PHE A 8 -18.00 8.09 -4.08
C PHE A 8 -18.57 7.75 -5.47
N ALA A 9 -18.31 8.57 -6.49
CA ALA A 9 -18.62 8.20 -7.87
C ALA A 9 -17.62 7.18 -8.42
N GLU A 10 -16.37 7.21 -7.98
CA GLU A 10 -15.29 6.33 -8.41
C GLU A 10 -14.46 5.78 -7.22
N PRO A 11 -15.05 4.93 -6.36
CA PRO A 11 -14.39 4.50 -5.13
C PRO A 11 -13.11 3.67 -5.35
N TYR A 12 -12.96 3.08 -6.54
CA TYR A 12 -11.79 2.28 -6.91
C TYR A 12 -10.53 3.13 -7.16
N HIS A 13 -10.67 4.44 -7.42
CA HIS A 13 -9.57 5.37 -7.60
C HIS A 13 -9.28 6.21 -6.33
N SER A 14 -9.65 5.68 -5.16
CA SER A 14 -9.38 6.35 -3.89
C SER A 14 -7.88 6.63 -3.67
N LEU A 15 -7.55 7.61 -2.84
CA LEU A 15 -6.17 7.90 -2.45
C LEU A 15 -5.95 7.56 -0.98
N THR A 16 -4.78 7.00 -0.65
CA THR A 16 -4.47 6.53 0.70
C THR A 16 -3.03 6.85 1.11
N ILE A 17 -2.79 7.06 2.40
CA ILE A 17 -1.44 7.23 2.95
C ILE A 17 -1.36 6.83 4.42
N ASN A 18 -0.30 6.09 4.77
CA ASN A 18 0.02 5.73 6.15
C ASN A 18 0.96 6.79 6.78
N PRO A 19 0.87 7.02 8.11
CA PRO A 19 1.74 8.00 8.78
C PRO A 19 3.23 7.63 8.79
N LEU A 20 3.58 6.37 8.56
CA LEU A 20 4.97 5.91 8.47
C LEU A 20 5.20 5.06 7.23
N GLY A 21 4.72 3.82 7.22
CA GLY A 21 4.89 2.86 6.14
C GLY A 21 4.07 1.61 6.45
N GLN A 22 4.07 0.64 5.54
CA GLN A 22 3.29 -0.59 5.69
C GLN A 22 3.98 -1.65 6.55
N SER A 23 5.30 -1.57 6.75
CA SER A 23 6.04 -2.53 7.58
C SER A 23 6.13 -2.07 9.04
N GLY A 24 5.89 -3.00 9.96
CA GLY A 24 6.16 -2.78 11.40
C GLY A 24 7.57 -3.17 11.84
N VAL A 25 8.39 -3.73 10.95
CA VAL A 25 9.73 -4.25 11.29
C VAL A 25 10.75 -3.11 11.28
N PRO A 26 11.44 -2.83 12.41
CA PRO A 26 12.52 -1.86 12.42
C PRO A 26 13.58 -2.22 11.38
N PHE A 27 14.01 -1.24 10.59
CA PHE A 27 14.97 -1.35 9.47
C PHE A 27 14.45 -1.93 8.15
N ASP A 28 13.18 -2.34 8.08
CA ASP A 28 12.57 -2.64 6.78
C ASP A 28 12.46 -1.36 5.93
N LYS A 29 12.68 -1.47 4.62
CA LYS A 29 12.62 -0.33 3.70
C LYS A 29 11.25 0.36 3.69
N HIS A 30 10.20 -0.38 4.04
CA HIS A 30 8.82 0.07 4.09
C HIS A 30 8.34 0.43 5.50
N TYR A 31 9.27 0.59 6.45
CA TYR A 31 8.94 0.96 7.82
C TYR A 31 8.51 2.43 7.94
N ARG A 32 9.09 3.32 7.13
CA ARG A 32 8.92 4.79 7.23
C ARG A 32 8.91 5.53 5.89
N ASP A 33 8.76 4.81 4.79
CA ASP A 33 8.86 5.33 3.42
C ASP A 33 7.72 6.30 3.04
N GLN A 34 6.59 6.26 3.75
CA GLN A 34 5.46 7.17 3.59
C GLN A 34 5.48 8.35 4.59
N ALA A 35 6.39 8.38 5.56
CA ALA A 35 6.39 9.36 6.64
C ALA A 35 6.52 10.80 6.14
N ARG A 36 7.43 11.04 5.20
CA ARG A 36 7.63 12.38 4.61
C ARG A 36 6.45 12.79 3.71
N PRO A 37 6.00 11.98 2.73
CA PRO A 37 4.78 12.25 1.97
C PRO A 37 3.57 12.55 2.86
N TYR A 38 3.39 11.80 3.95
CA TYR A 38 2.30 12.04 4.90
C TYR A 38 2.37 13.43 5.55
N ILE A 39 3.56 13.90 5.92
CA ILE A 39 3.77 15.26 6.49
C ILE A 39 3.50 16.33 5.44
N GLU A 40 3.94 16.10 4.20
CA GLU A 40 3.76 17.01 3.06
C GLU A 40 2.31 17.05 2.55
N GLY A 41 1.47 16.08 2.96
CA GLY A 41 0.06 16.02 2.59
C GLY A 41 -0.20 15.20 1.33
N ASP A 42 0.80 14.46 0.86
CA ASP A 42 0.74 13.61 -0.32
C ASP A 42 -0.01 12.29 -0.05
N TYR A 43 -0.43 11.66 -1.14
CA TYR A 43 -1.14 10.39 -1.13
C TYR A 43 -0.57 9.40 -2.15
N SER A 44 -0.88 8.12 -1.96
CA SER A 44 -0.59 7.04 -2.89
C SER A 44 -1.89 6.39 -3.40
N ILE A 45 -1.85 5.87 -4.62
CA ILE A 45 -2.95 5.14 -5.22
C ILE A 45 -2.88 3.67 -4.75
N PRO A 46 -3.91 3.13 -4.09
CA PRO A 46 -4.04 1.71 -3.88
C PRO A 46 -4.41 1.04 -5.21
N HIS A 47 -3.69 0.00 -5.60
CA HIS A 47 -4.05 -0.81 -6.77
C HIS A 47 -5.13 -1.82 -6.37
N ILE A 48 -6.29 -1.75 -7.01
CA ILE A 48 -7.44 -2.63 -6.73
C ILE A 48 -7.74 -3.54 -7.92
N ASP A 49 -7.57 -3.04 -9.15
CA ASP A 49 -7.68 -3.86 -10.35
C ASP A 49 -6.55 -4.91 -10.41
N GLU A 50 -6.88 -6.11 -10.89
CA GLU A 50 -5.94 -7.22 -10.94
C GLU A 50 -4.73 -6.91 -11.85
N THR A 51 -4.96 -6.24 -12.98
CA THR A 51 -3.90 -5.82 -13.91
C THR A 51 -2.97 -4.83 -13.23
N GLU A 52 -3.52 -3.85 -12.52
CA GLU A 52 -2.73 -2.87 -11.79
C GLU A 52 -1.91 -3.49 -10.65
N ILE A 53 -2.50 -4.44 -9.92
CA ILE A 53 -1.80 -5.20 -8.89
C ILE A 53 -0.62 -5.95 -9.50
N GLN A 54 -0.82 -6.64 -10.63
CA GLN A 54 0.24 -7.37 -11.31
C GLN A 54 1.36 -6.44 -11.78
N LEU A 55 1.03 -5.30 -12.39
CA LEU A 55 2.02 -4.31 -12.87
C LEU A 55 2.81 -3.64 -11.74
N ASN A 56 2.22 -3.51 -10.54
CA ASN A 56 2.83 -2.81 -9.41
C ASN A 56 3.41 -3.73 -8.33
N THR A 57 3.26 -5.05 -8.47
CA THR A 57 3.83 -6.03 -7.53
C THR A 57 5.37 -5.98 -7.54
N ARG A 58 5.97 -5.96 -6.34
CA ARG A 58 7.45 -5.97 -6.16
C ARG A 58 7.99 -7.32 -5.70
N SER A 59 7.16 -8.13 -5.04
CA SER A 59 7.52 -9.45 -4.54
C SER A 59 6.28 -10.30 -4.34
N VAL A 60 6.39 -11.61 -4.55
CA VAL A 60 5.30 -12.58 -4.33
C VAL A 60 5.78 -13.68 -3.39
N LEU A 61 5.01 -13.95 -2.35
CA LEU A 61 5.16 -15.13 -1.50
C LEU A 61 4.05 -16.12 -1.84
N ARG A 62 4.41 -17.32 -2.29
CA ARG A 62 3.46 -18.41 -2.50
C ARG A 62 3.47 -19.34 -1.30
N LEU A 63 2.36 -19.38 -0.57
CA LEU A 63 2.16 -20.33 0.53
C LEU A 63 1.58 -21.62 -0.04
N VAL A 64 2.33 -22.72 0.06
CA VAL A 64 1.88 -24.06 -0.37
C VAL A 64 1.74 -24.97 0.85
N PRO A 65 0.67 -25.79 0.93
CA PRO A 65 0.55 -26.78 1.99
C PRO A 65 1.74 -27.75 2.00
N LYS A 66 2.10 -28.24 3.19
CA LYS A 66 3.09 -29.32 3.32
C LYS A 66 2.53 -30.57 2.63
N GLN A 67 3.27 -31.11 1.66
CA GLN A 67 2.96 -32.40 1.05
C GLN A 67 3.27 -33.51 2.06
N LEU A 68 2.34 -34.47 2.20
CA LEU A 68 2.48 -35.66 3.05
C LEU A 68 3.25 -36.76 2.31
#